data_AF-A0A9X3WZ00-F1
#
_entry.id   AF-A0A9X3WZ00-F1
#
_cell.length_a   1.000
_cell.length_b   1.000
_cell.length_c   1.000
_cell.angle_alpha   90.00
_cell.angle_beta   90.00
_cell.angle_gamma   90.00
#
_symmetry.space_group_name_H-M   'P 1'
#
loop_
_entity.id
_entity.type
_entity.pdbx_description
1 polymer ?
#
loop_
_entity_poly.entity_id
_entity_poly.type
_entity_poly.pdbx_seq_one_letter_code
_entity_poly.pdbx_strand_id
1 'polypeptide(L)'
;MSVPVRTRGVCLNMKRTNGFHYVTAFFATLVAVGCMDSSRREDEIVETAEEQLIAGCADNDNDGVCNSDDNCRNDYNEDQADADNDGVGNACDNCRNTANSGQADDDNDGVGNACEIVSCADSDKDGVCNNVDNCPNDPNPGQGDKDGDGRGDVCDNCPNDPNPGQTDSDGDGKGDACDVVGGGGSGPCKDEDHDTICNDDDRCDNTDKELDTAPGGLKPNHAIFTGKSGTAFDVGKLGNGDDSKFSFTLEDTAGCTCKQIRDELGINGKGLDKFGCPPGVMQHWINLVNK
;
A
#
# COMPACT_ATOMS: atom_id res chain seq x y z
N MET A 1 34.36 14.71 -82.61
CA MET A 1 35.81 15.00 -82.51
C MET A 1 36.00 16.11 -81.50
N SER A 2 36.89 15.85 -80.53
CA SER A 2 37.58 16.80 -79.63
C SER A 2 36.84 17.42 -78.42
N VAL A 3 37.09 16.84 -77.25
CA VAL A 3 37.21 17.45 -75.88
C VAL A 3 38.64 18.08 -75.77
N PRO A 4 39.13 18.82 -74.73
CA PRO A 4 38.58 19.32 -73.44
C PRO A 4 38.93 20.82 -73.15
N VAL A 5 38.74 21.42 -71.95
CA VAL A 5 39.68 21.47 -70.80
C VAL A 5 38.98 22.07 -69.55
N ARG A 6 39.27 21.48 -68.39
CA ARG A 6 38.98 21.95 -67.03
C ARG A 6 40.31 22.45 -66.42
N THR A 7 40.34 23.60 -65.75
CA THR A 7 41.47 23.98 -64.87
C THR A 7 40.99 24.61 -63.57
N ARG A 8 41.49 24.06 -62.47
CA ARG A 8 41.37 24.52 -61.08
C ARG A 8 42.40 25.64 -60.83
N GLY A 9 42.04 26.65 -60.04
CA GLY A 9 42.97 27.58 -59.38
C GLY A 9 42.86 27.44 -57.87
N VAL A 10 44.01 27.45 -57.19
CA VAL A 10 44.27 27.00 -55.80
C VAL A 10 44.34 28.21 -54.83
N CYS A 11 43.97 27.98 -53.55
CA CYS A 11 44.08 28.93 -52.44
C CYS A 11 45.51 29.42 -52.16
N LEU A 12 45.65 30.69 -51.75
CA LEU A 12 46.84 31.19 -51.04
C LEU A 12 46.44 31.69 -49.64
N ASN A 13 47.07 31.09 -48.64
CA ASN A 13 47.03 31.44 -47.23
C ASN A 13 48.05 32.56 -46.98
N MET A 14 47.69 33.64 -46.26
CA MET A 14 48.70 34.55 -45.71
C MET A 14 48.29 35.12 -44.35
N LYS A 15 49.22 34.98 -43.40
CA LYS A 15 49.13 35.19 -41.95
C LYS A 15 49.00 36.67 -41.57
N ARG A 16 48.31 36.92 -40.45
CA ARG A 16 48.29 38.20 -39.71
C ARG A 16 49.69 38.64 -39.28
N THR A 17 49.96 39.95 -39.39
CA THR A 17 50.92 40.68 -38.56
C THR A 17 50.31 42.01 -38.12
N ASN A 18 50.37 42.26 -36.81
CA ASN A 18 49.91 43.48 -36.13
C ASN A 18 50.90 44.64 -36.31
N GLY A 19 50.42 45.90 -36.36
CA GLY A 19 51.29 47.06 -36.17
C GLY A 19 50.78 48.42 -36.67
N PHE A 20 49.95 49.07 -35.85
CA PHE A 20 49.89 50.51 -35.51
C PHE A 20 50.34 51.66 -36.46
N HIS A 21 49.42 52.64 -36.55
CA HIS A 21 49.58 54.11 -36.41
C HIS A 21 49.79 55.06 -37.62
N TYR A 22 48.81 55.98 -37.71
CA TYR A 22 48.87 57.44 -38.01
C TYR A 22 48.87 57.97 -39.47
N VAL A 23 48.04 59.03 -39.63
CA VAL A 23 48.18 60.23 -40.50
C VAL A 23 47.16 60.43 -41.63
N THR A 24 46.12 61.20 -41.27
CA THR A 24 45.46 62.35 -41.95
C THR A 24 44.92 62.31 -43.39
N ALA A 25 43.65 62.76 -43.47
CA ALA A 25 43.06 63.75 -44.38
C ALA A 25 42.87 63.38 -45.87
N PHE A 26 41.62 63.44 -46.34
CA PHE A 26 41.06 64.64 -46.97
C PHE A 26 39.55 64.43 -47.26
N PHE A 27 38.75 65.43 -46.90
CA PHE A 27 37.35 65.55 -47.33
C PHE A 27 37.30 65.78 -48.85
N ALA A 28 36.44 65.04 -49.54
CA ALA A 28 35.93 65.44 -50.85
C ALA A 28 34.42 65.16 -50.92
N THR A 29 33.68 66.26 -51.02
CA THR A 29 32.23 66.38 -51.13
C THR A 29 31.78 66.32 -52.60
N LEU A 30 30.51 65.90 -52.81
CA LEU A 30 29.70 65.92 -54.04
C LEU A 30 30.09 64.87 -55.13
N VAL A 31 29.18 64.12 -55.74
CA VAL A 31 27.86 64.46 -56.28
C VAL A 31 26.95 63.21 -56.23
N ALA A 32 25.72 63.38 -55.73
CA ALA A 32 24.63 62.45 -55.99
C ALA A 32 23.92 62.85 -57.29
N VAL A 33 23.98 62.01 -58.33
CA VAL A 33 22.98 61.94 -59.42
C VAL A 33 22.96 60.52 -60.00
N GLY A 34 21.82 59.83 -59.87
CA GLY A 34 21.26 59.07 -60.99
C GLY A 34 21.26 57.53 -60.93
N CYS A 35 20.04 57.02 -60.75
CA CYS A 35 19.47 55.74 -61.21
C CYS A 35 19.87 54.44 -60.50
N MET A 36 18.86 53.88 -59.82
CA MET A 36 18.76 52.47 -59.42
C MET A 36 18.94 51.56 -60.65
N ASP A 37 19.86 50.61 -60.55
CA ASP A 37 19.79 49.35 -61.29
C ASP A 37 19.98 48.21 -60.28
N SER A 38 19.09 47.23 -60.40
CA SER A 38 18.87 46.16 -59.46
C SER A 38 19.77 44.99 -59.85
N SER A 39 20.99 44.92 -59.31
CA SER A 39 21.78 43.69 -59.33
C SER A 39 22.91 43.72 -58.31
N ARG A 40 22.66 43.03 -57.18
CA ARG A 40 23.58 42.45 -56.20
C ARG A 40 25.04 42.96 -56.19
N ARG A 41 25.45 43.58 -55.09
CA ARG A 41 26.81 43.44 -54.56
C ARG A 41 26.74 43.00 -53.11
N GLU A 42 27.27 41.81 -52.85
CA GLU A 42 27.83 41.44 -51.57
C GLU A 42 29.02 42.36 -51.34
N ASP A 43 29.05 43.09 -50.22
CA ASP A 43 30.28 43.50 -49.53
C ASP A 43 29.91 43.96 -48.11
N GLU A 44 30.37 43.12 -47.19
CA GLU A 44 30.31 43.07 -45.74
C GLU A 44 30.99 44.25 -45.02
N ILE A 45 30.33 44.81 -43.98
CA ILE A 45 30.99 45.38 -42.80
C ILE A 45 30.21 44.91 -41.57
N VAL A 46 30.75 43.87 -40.90
CA VAL A 46 30.47 43.49 -39.50
C VAL A 46 31.37 44.39 -38.63
N GLU A 47 30.94 45.10 -37.60
CA GLU A 47 30.59 44.68 -36.23
C GLU A 47 30.30 46.02 -35.49
N THR A 48 29.13 46.26 -34.89
CA THR A 48 28.92 46.11 -33.44
C THR A 48 27.42 46.11 -33.12
N ALA A 49 26.86 44.93 -32.85
CA ALA A 49 25.74 44.71 -31.94
C ALA A 49 25.66 43.20 -31.72
N GLU A 50 25.81 42.77 -30.48
CA GLU A 50 25.48 41.42 -30.01
C GLU A 50 23.96 41.25 -30.05
N GLU A 51 23.38 41.19 -31.24
CA GLU A 51 22.01 40.75 -31.44
C GLU A 51 22.08 39.70 -32.54
N GLN A 52 22.13 38.44 -32.13
CA GLN A 52 21.86 37.32 -33.02
C GLN A 52 20.43 37.53 -33.55
N LEU A 53 20.33 38.23 -34.67
CA LEU A 53 19.17 38.15 -35.54
C LEU A 53 19.03 36.68 -35.95
N ILE A 54 18.20 35.93 -35.23
CA ILE A 54 17.43 34.84 -35.81
C ILE A 54 16.47 35.52 -36.80
N ALA A 55 17.01 35.86 -37.97
CA ALA A 55 16.31 36.59 -39.01
C ALA A 55 15.25 35.69 -39.63
N GLY A 56 14.03 35.72 -39.08
CA GLY A 56 12.82 35.36 -39.84
C GLY A 56 11.73 34.59 -39.11
N CYS A 57 11.91 34.16 -37.87
CA CYS A 57 10.86 33.46 -37.11
C CYS A 57 10.42 34.28 -35.90
N ALA A 58 9.19 34.05 -35.45
CA ALA A 58 8.72 34.60 -34.19
C ALA A 58 9.25 33.76 -33.03
N ASP A 59 9.65 34.42 -31.96
CA ASP A 59 10.17 33.85 -30.72
C ASP A 59 9.50 34.64 -29.60
N ASN A 60 8.72 33.96 -28.77
CA ASN A 60 7.80 34.58 -27.83
C ASN A 60 8.45 34.81 -26.46
N ASP A 61 9.34 33.93 -26.03
CA ASP A 61 10.00 33.96 -24.73
C ASP A 61 11.48 34.36 -24.80
N ASN A 62 12.00 34.57 -26.01
CA ASN A 62 13.36 35.02 -26.32
C ASN A 62 14.42 34.03 -25.83
N ASP A 63 14.14 32.74 -25.93
CA ASP A 63 15.08 31.67 -25.57
C ASP A 63 16.03 31.26 -26.71
N GLY A 64 15.83 31.83 -27.91
CA GLY A 64 16.63 31.54 -29.08
C GLY A 64 16.09 30.38 -29.94
N VAL A 65 14.92 29.84 -29.61
CA VAL A 65 14.20 28.82 -30.39
C VAL A 65 12.99 29.46 -31.09
N CYS A 66 12.77 29.08 -32.35
CA CYS A 66 11.61 29.58 -33.10
C CYS A 66 10.31 28.98 -32.54
N ASN A 67 9.25 29.77 -32.42
CA ASN A 67 7.90 29.35 -32.05
C ASN A 67 7.35 28.09 -32.75
N SER A 68 7.85 27.75 -33.95
CA SER A 68 7.47 26.56 -34.72
C SER A 68 8.16 25.27 -34.29
N ASP A 69 9.32 25.42 -33.65
CA ASP A 69 10.25 24.36 -33.28
C ASP A 69 10.44 24.29 -31.75
N ASP A 70 9.72 25.15 -31.02
CA ASP A 70 9.78 25.33 -29.58
C ASP A 70 8.69 24.51 -28.86
N ASN A 71 9.12 23.53 -28.07
CA ASN A 71 8.24 22.68 -27.26
C ASN A 71 7.74 23.35 -25.97
N CYS A 72 8.17 24.58 -25.67
CA CYS A 72 7.63 25.44 -24.61
C CYS A 72 7.54 26.90 -25.03
N ARG A 73 6.80 27.16 -26.11
CA ARG A 73 6.56 28.47 -26.75
C ARG A 73 6.54 29.75 -25.89
N ASN A 74 6.18 29.70 -24.62
CA ASN A 74 6.08 30.90 -23.77
C ASN A 74 6.96 30.81 -22.51
N ASP A 75 7.74 29.75 -22.34
CA ASP A 75 8.53 29.44 -21.16
C ASP A 75 9.96 29.08 -21.58
N TYR A 76 10.89 30.01 -21.32
CA TYR A 76 12.28 29.92 -21.72
C TYR A 76 12.91 28.53 -21.51
N ASN A 77 13.32 27.85 -22.58
CA ASN A 77 13.96 26.54 -22.53
C ASN A 77 14.86 26.24 -23.77
N GLU A 78 15.99 26.96 -23.88
CA GLU A 78 16.98 26.80 -24.96
C GLU A 78 17.45 25.34 -25.18
N ASP A 79 17.42 24.50 -24.13
CA ASP A 79 17.83 23.10 -24.21
C ASP A 79 16.80 22.17 -24.85
N GLN A 80 15.55 22.63 -24.99
CA GLN A 80 14.41 21.92 -25.57
C GLN A 80 14.23 20.50 -24.98
N ALA A 81 14.59 20.33 -23.70
CA ALA A 81 14.56 19.02 -23.07
C ALA A 81 13.10 18.53 -22.93
N ASP A 82 12.86 17.28 -23.31
CA ASP A 82 11.56 16.62 -23.27
C ASP A 82 11.80 15.17 -22.80
N ALA A 83 11.47 14.89 -21.54
CA ALA A 83 11.88 13.65 -20.89
C ALA A 83 11.00 12.46 -21.25
N ASP A 84 9.71 12.67 -21.54
CA ASP A 84 8.77 11.62 -21.90
C ASP A 84 8.38 11.58 -23.39
N ASN A 85 8.85 12.55 -24.18
CA ASN A 85 8.69 12.69 -25.63
C ASN A 85 7.24 12.87 -26.07
N ASP A 86 6.44 13.59 -25.29
CA ASP A 86 5.04 13.89 -25.62
C ASP A 86 4.85 15.16 -26.46
N GLY A 87 5.93 15.93 -26.68
CA GLY A 87 5.95 17.16 -27.45
C GLY A 87 5.80 18.44 -26.64
N VAL A 88 5.70 18.35 -25.31
CA VAL A 88 5.75 19.48 -24.37
C VAL A 88 7.08 19.43 -23.62
N GLY A 89 7.81 20.54 -23.60
CA GLY A 89 9.13 20.57 -22.97
C GLY A 89 9.06 20.53 -21.44
N ASN A 90 10.11 20.00 -20.81
CA ASN A 90 10.25 19.87 -19.36
C ASN A 90 10.05 21.17 -18.55
N ALA A 91 10.21 22.32 -19.20
CA ALA A 91 10.06 23.65 -18.61
C ALA A 91 8.59 24.06 -18.43
N CYS A 92 7.69 23.55 -19.27
CA CYS A 92 6.27 23.88 -19.31
C CYS A 92 5.36 22.64 -19.21
N ASP A 93 5.93 21.46 -18.99
CA ASP A 93 5.22 20.21 -18.82
C ASP A 93 4.81 19.99 -17.34
N ASN A 94 3.50 19.98 -17.09
CA ASN A 94 2.90 19.73 -15.78
C ASN A 94 3.01 18.25 -15.34
N CYS A 95 3.56 17.38 -16.19
CA CYS A 95 3.80 15.96 -15.96
C CYS A 95 5.11 15.44 -16.53
N ARG A 96 6.23 16.16 -16.36
CA ARG A 96 7.62 15.88 -16.83
C ARG A 96 8.01 14.45 -17.26
N ASN A 97 7.56 13.41 -16.56
CA ASN A 97 7.95 12.02 -16.84
C ASN A 97 6.79 11.12 -17.31
N THR A 98 5.62 11.69 -17.61
CA THR A 98 4.39 10.98 -17.95
C THR A 98 3.66 11.68 -19.10
N ALA A 99 3.82 11.11 -20.30
CA ALA A 99 3.35 11.72 -21.55
C ALA A 99 1.87 12.12 -21.50
N ASN A 100 1.59 13.41 -21.68
CA ASN A 100 0.26 14.00 -21.55
C ASN A 100 0.05 15.27 -22.39
N SER A 101 0.53 15.34 -23.63
CA SER A 101 0.46 16.47 -24.60
C SER A 101 -0.75 17.44 -24.57
N GLY A 102 -1.91 17.03 -24.06
CA GLY A 102 -3.04 17.92 -23.78
C GLY A 102 -2.92 18.78 -22.52
N GLN A 103 -1.92 18.55 -21.66
CA GLN A 103 -1.59 19.29 -20.44
C GLN A 103 -2.81 19.57 -19.55
N ALA A 104 -3.72 18.58 -19.46
CA ALA A 104 -4.93 18.71 -18.67
C ALA A 104 -4.58 18.78 -17.17
N ASP A 105 -5.19 19.73 -16.47
CA ASP A 105 -5.03 20.01 -15.04
C ASP A 105 -6.38 20.55 -14.56
N ASP A 106 -7.24 19.65 -14.09
CA ASP A 106 -8.64 19.95 -13.80
C ASP A 106 -8.80 20.79 -12.52
N ASP A 107 -7.89 20.65 -11.56
CA ASP A 107 -7.92 21.34 -10.27
C ASP A 107 -6.99 22.57 -10.19
N ASN A 108 -6.15 22.78 -11.21
CA ASN A 108 -5.23 23.90 -11.40
C ASN A 108 -4.16 24.00 -10.29
N ASP A 109 -3.68 22.85 -9.79
CA ASP A 109 -2.63 22.81 -8.77
C ASP A 109 -1.20 22.80 -9.37
N GLY A 110 -1.08 22.67 -10.70
CA GLY A 110 0.18 22.62 -11.43
C GLY A 110 0.74 21.21 -11.65
N VAL A 111 0.04 20.18 -11.20
CA VAL A 111 0.29 18.76 -11.50
C VAL A 111 -0.76 18.29 -12.50
N GLY A 112 -0.35 17.82 -13.67
CA GLY A 112 -1.34 17.41 -14.67
C GLY A 112 -2.07 16.13 -14.28
N ASN A 113 -3.32 16.00 -14.74
CA ASN A 113 -4.20 14.85 -14.49
C ASN A 113 -3.53 13.48 -14.81
N ALA A 114 -2.53 13.46 -15.71
CA ALA A 114 -1.84 12.24 -16.12
C ALA A 114 -0.81 11.73 -15.09
N CYS A 115 -0.23 12.63 -14.30
CA CYS A 115 0.76 12.34 -13.26
C CYS A 115 0.26 12.69 -11.87
N GLU A 116 -0.95 13.24 -11.77
CA GLU A 116 -1.65 13.47 -10.54
C GLU A 116 -1.83 12.13 -9.82
N ILE A 117 -1.14 11.97 -8.70
CA ILE A 117 -1.45 10.93 -7.74
C ILE A 117 -2.68 11.47 -7.01
N VAL A 118 -3.85 10.99 -7.44
CA VAL A 118 -5.17 11.34 -6.91
C VAL A 118 -5.05 11.79 -5.45
N SER A 119 -5.19 13.09 -5.22
CA SER A 119 -5.10 13.71 -3.89
C SER A 119 -6.36 13.41 -3.08
N CYS A 120 -6.60 12.12 -2.86
CA CYS A 120 -7.63 11.61 -1.99
C CYS A 120 -7.03 11.31 -0.61
N ALA A 121 -7.88 11.22 0.40
CA ALA A 121 -7.43 10.71 1.68
C ALA A 121 -6.99 9.24 1.52
N ASP A 122 -5.74 8.96 1.86
CA ASP A 122 -5.14 7.63 1.95
C ASP A 122 -4.53 7.55 3.37
N SER A 123 -5.24 6.88 4.26
CA SER A 123 -4.92 6.89 5.70
C SER A 123 -3.80 5.93 6.08
N ASP A 124 -3.61 4.87 5.30
CA ASP A 124 -2.63 3.83 5.57
C ASP A 124 -1.40 3.89 4.64
N LYS A 125 -1.46 4.71 3.60
CA LYS A 125 -0.38 5.04 2.65
C LYS A 125 0.00 3.87 1.76
N ASP A 126 -0.97 3.06 1.39
CA ASP A 126 -0.78 1.91 0.52
C ASP A 126 -0.90 2.27 -0.98
N GLY A 127 -1.34 3.51 -1.28
CA GLY A 127 -1.52 4.02 -2.64
C GLY A 127 -2.95 3.87 -3.18
N VAL A 128 -3.90 3.42 -2.37
CA VAL A 128 -5.32 3.33 -2.68
C VAL A 128 -6.11 4.35 -1.85
N CYS A 129 -7.03 5.06 -2.48
CA CYS A 129 -7.83 6.06 -1.78
C CYS A 129 -8.82 5.41 -0.80
N ASN A 130 -8.98 5.98 0.41
CA ASN A 130 -9.93 5.54 1.44
C ASN A 130 -11.37 5.24 0.95
N ASN A 131 -11.82 5.92 -0.10
CA ASN A 131 -13.19 5.76 -0.63
C ASN A 131 -13.36 4.56 -1.57
N VAL A 132 -12.25 3.97 -2.02
CA VAL A 132 -12.22 2.76 -2.87
C VAL A 132 -11.34 1.65 -2.28
N ASP A 133 -10.70 1.91 -1.15
CA ASP A 133 -9.88 0.98 -0.39
C ASP A 133 -10.77 0.03 0.44
N ASN A 134 -10.57 -1.28 0.27
CA ASN A 134 -11.28 -2.32 1.03
C ASN A 134 -10.68 -2.55 2.44
N CYS A 135 -9.54 -1.93 2.75
CA CYS A 135 -8.92 -1.86 4.07
C CYS A 135 -8.37 -0.45 4.40
N PRO A 136 -9.22 0.59 4.58
CA PRO A 136 -8.80 2.02 4.70
C PRO A 136 -7.80 2.39 5.80
N ASN A 137 -7.41 1.46 6.67
CA ASN A 137 -6.47 1.70 7.77
C ASN A 137 -5.33 0.67 7.82
N ASP A 138 -5.29 -0.32 6.92
CA ASP A 138 -4.38 -1.46 6.97
C ASP A 138 -3.78 -1.72 5.57
N PRO A 139 -2.48 -1.39 5.35
CA PRO A 139 -1.94 -1.32 4.00
C PRO A 139 -2.06 -2.61 3.19
N ASN A 140 -2.76 -2.54 2.06
CA ASN A 140 -2.93 -3.66 1.15
C ASN A 140 -3.00 -3.21 -0.32
N PRO A 141 -1.86 -2.77 -0.93
CA PRO A 141 -1.86 -2.18 -2.29
C PRO A 141 -2.42 -3.09 -3.39
N GLY A 142 -2.48 -4.41 -3.14
CA GLY A 142 -3.05 -5.40 -4.04
C GLY A 142 -4.56 -5.57 -3.95
N GLN A 143 -5.23 -4.95 -2.96
CA GLN A 143 -6.68 -4.96 -2.74
C GLN A 143 -7.29 -6.37 -2.82
N GLY A 144 -6.59 -7.36 -2.24
CA GLY A 144 -7.06 -8.74 -2.20
C GLY A 144 -8.35 -8.87 -1.39
N ASP A 145 -9.32 -9.59 -1.93
CA ASP A 145 -10.63 -9.89 -1.35
C ASP A 145 -11.02 -11.28 -1.86
N LYS A 146 -10.65 -12.32 -1.10
CA LYS A 146 -10.68 -13.70 -1.58
C LYS A 146 -12.08 -14.28 -1.65
N ASP A 147 -12.96 -13.87 -0.75
CA ASP A 147 -14.30 -14.40 -0.63
C ASP A 147 -15.37 -13.48 -1.26
N GLY A 148 -15.00 -12.25 -1.60
CA GLY A 148 -15.82 -11.30 -2.35
C GLY A 148 -16.85 -10.58 -1.49
N ASP A 149 -16.60 -10.41 -0.20
CA ASP A 149 -17.51 -9.77 0.74
C ASP A 149 -17.34 -8.23 0.81
N GLY A 150 -16.28 -7.70 0.21
CA GLY A 150 -15.94 -6.28 0.14
C GLY A 150 -14.99 -5.79 1.24
N ARG A 151 -14.57 -6.65 2.17
CA ARG A 151 -13.49 -6.42 3.13
C ARG A 151 -12.20 -7.02 2.58
N GLY A 152 -11.08 -6.30 2.66
CA GLY A 152 -9.83 -6.84 2.16
C GLY A 152 -9.22 -7.91 3.07
N ASP A 153 -8.54 -8.90 2.47
CA ASP A 153 -7.95 -10.07 3.16
C ASP A 153 -7.07 -9.70 4.38
N VAL A 154 -6.45 -8.51 4.37
CA VAL A 154 -5.55 -8.02 5.42
C VAL A 154 -6.32 -7.58 6.68
N CYS A 155 -7.55 -7.11 6.51
CA CYS A 155 -8.35 -6.50 7.56
C CYS A 155 -9.70 -7.21 7.77
N ASP A 156 -9.84 -8.41 7.20
CA ASP A 156 -10.97 -9.31 7.29
C ASP A 156 -10.75 -10.37 8.39
N ASN A 157 -11.70 -10.48 9.33
CA ASN A 157 -11.68 -11.45 10.41
C ASN A 157 -12.12 -12.86 9.98
N CYS A 158 -12.58 -13.03 8.74
CA CYS A 158 -12.87 -14.30 8.07
C CYS A 158 -12.47 -14.34 6.57
N PRO A 159 -11.17 -14.33 6.21
CA PRO A 159 -10.67 -14.21 4.82
C PRO A 159 -11.06 -15.30 3.80
N ASN A 160 -11.93 -16.25 4.17
CA ASN A 160 -12.40 -17.30 3.28
C ASN A 160 -13.93 -17.49 3.32
N ASP A 161 -14.64 -16.76 4.18
CA ASP A 161 -16.06 -16.97 4.48
C ASP A 161 -16.81 -15.62 4.50
N PRO A 162 -17.62 -15.29 3.47
CA PRO A 162 -18.13 -13.94 3.27
C PRO A 162 -18.91 -13.40 4.46
N ASN A 163 -18.45 -12.28 5.02
CA ASN A 163 -19.07 -11.64 6.18
C ASN A 163 -18.89 -10.11 6.19
N PRO A 164 -19.59 -9.36 5.30
CA PRO A 164 -19.37 -7.91 5.14
C PRO A 164 -19.57 -7.07 6.41
N GLY A 165 -20.29 -7.63 7.38
CA GLY A 165 -20.54 -7.01 8.68
C GLY A 165 -19.43 -7.21 9.72
N GLN A 166 -18.44 -8.06 9.46
CA GLN A 166 -17.26 -8.32 10.30
C GLN A 166 -17.62 -8.51 11.78
N THR A 167 -18.75 -9.17 12.04
CA THR A 167 -19.26 -9.39 13.40
C THR A 167 -18.36 -10.42 14.08
N ASP A 168 -17.92 -10.08 15.29
CA ASP A 168 -17.09 -10.90 16.17
C ASP A 168 -17.73 -10.80 17.56
N SER A 169 -18.56 -11.80 17.88
CA SER A 169 -19.46 -11.76 19.03
C SER A 169 -18.75 -12.03 20.36
N ASP A 170 -17.64 -12.77 20.36
CA ASP A 170 -16.86 -13.11 21.55
C ASP A 170 -15.58 -12.25 21.71
N GLY A 171 -15.17 -11.56 20.64
CA GLY A 171 -14.03 -10.65 20.63
C GLY A 171 -12.69 -11.37 20.55
N ASP A 172 -12.65 -12.61 20.05
CA ASP A 172 -11.42 -13.39 19.91
C ASP A 172 -10.56 -12.98 18.69
N GLY A 173 -11.13 -12.13 17.81
CA GLY A 173 -10.50 -11.64 16.59
C GLY A 173 -10.84 -12.44 15.33
N LYS A 174 -11.66 -13.48 15.41
CA LYS A 174 -12.28 -14.16 14.28
C LYS A 174 -13.74 -13.76 14.16
N GLY A 175 -14.24 -13.70 12.94
CA GLY A 175 -15.64 -13.38 12.72
C GLY A 175 -16.57 -14.56 12.94
N ASP A 176 -17.81 -14.27 13.31
CA ASP A 176 -18.88 -15.26 13.53
C ASP A 176 -19.09 -16.20 12.32
N ALA A 177 -18.69 -15.79 11.11
CA ALA A 177 -18.85 -16.57 9.88
C ALA A 177 -17.87 -17.74 9.77
N CYS A 178 -16.67 -17.60 10.33
CA CYS A 178 -15.60 -18.59 10.28
C CYS A 178 -15.18 -19.08 11.67
N ASP A 179 -15.72 -18.48 12.72
CA ASP A 179 -15.53 -18.91 14.08
C ASP A 179 -16.44 -20.09 14.42
N VAL A 180 -15.97 -21.26 13.99
CA VAL A 180 -16.59 -22.55 14.29
C VAL A 180 -15.90 -23.16 15.50
N VAL A 181 -16.38 -22.86 16.70
CA VAL A 181 -15.96 -23.60 17.89
C VAL A 181 -16.43 -25.05 17.78
N GLY A 182 -15.46 -25.95 17.78
CA GLY A 182 -15.66 -27.38 17.56
C GLY A 182 -16.37 -28.05 18.71
N GLY A 183 -17.70 -28.03 18.69
CA GLY A 183 -18.54 -28.64 19.73
C GLY A 183 -20.04 -28.54 19.44
N GLY A 184 -20.48 -28.70 18.19
CA GLY A 184 -21.90 -28.92 17.88
C GLY A 184 -22.89 -27.77 18.12
N GLY A 185 -22.43 -26.58 18.56
CA GLY A 185 -23.24 -25.37 18.67
C GLY A 185 -23.39 -24.66 17.34
N SER A 186 -24.60 -24.28 16.98
CA SER A 186 -24.94 -23.64 15.70
C SER A 186 -24.98 -22.12 15.85
N GLY A 187 -23.95 -21.41 15.38
CA GLY A 187 -24.02 -19.96 15.15
C GLY A 187 -23.50 -19.06 16.29
N PRO A 188 -23.70 -17.73 16.16
CA PRO A 188 -23.07 -16.71 16.99
C PRO A 188 -23.53 -16.86 18.43
N CYS A 189 -22.60 -17.22 19.31
CA CYS A 189 -22.87 -17.34 20.72
C CYS A 189 -21.73 -16.71 21.51
N LYS A 190 -22.08 -16.01 22.59
CA LYS A 190 -21.11 -15.49 23.53
C LYS A 190 -20.48 -16.71 24.23
N ASP A 191 -19.16 -16.82 24.23
CA ASP A 191 -18.38 -17.81 24.99
C ASP A 191 -17.45 -17.04 25.95
N GLU A 192 -17.96 -16.74 27.15
CA GLU A 192 -17.34 -15.80 28.08
C GLU A 192 -16.04 -16.34 28.71
N ASP A 193 -15.89 -17.67 28.79
CA ASP A 193 -14.68 -18.32 29.27
C ASP A 193 -13.82 -18.96 28.16
N HIS A 194 -14.28 -18.92 26.91
CA HIS A 194 -13.63 -19.46 25.71
C HIS A 194 -13.31 -20.95 25.83
N ASP A 195 -14.21 -21.71 26.42
CA ASP A 195 -14.04 -23.14 26.63
C ASP A 195 -14.68 -24.02 25.55
N THR A 196 -15.13 -23.36 24.48
CA THR A 196 -15.75 -23.90 23.26
C THR A 196 -17.22 -24.27 23.41
N ILE A 197 -17.86 -23.86 24.50
CA ILE A 197 -19.29 -24.03 24.73
C ILE A 197 -19.94 -22.65 24.86
N CYS A 198 -21.00 -22.42 24.10
CA CYS A 198 -21.78 -21.20 24.13
C CYS A 198 -22.40 -20.94 25.52
N ASN A 199 -22.42 -19.71 26.03
CA ASN A 199 -23.06 -19.34 27.31
C ASN A 199 -24.51 -19.84 27.47
N ASP A 200 -25.29 -19.91 26.40
CA ASP A 200 -26.69 -20.40 26.45
C ASP A 200 -26.78 -21.92 26.66
N ASP A 201 -25.73 -22.65 26.28
CA ASP A 201 -25.56 -24.10 26.46
C ASP A 201 -24.54 -24.45 27.56
N ASP A 202 -23.78 -23.46 28.03
CA ASP A 202 -22.78 -23.57 29.08
C ASP A 202 -23.41 -23.28 30.44
N ARG A 203 -23.46 -24.32 31.26
CA ARG A 203 -23.99 -24.24 32.62
C ARG A 203 -23.01 -23.56 33.59
N CYS A 204 -21.80 -23.29 33.13
CA CYS A 204 -20.69 -22.69 33.84
C CYS A 204 -20.01 -21.57 33.04
N ASP A 205 -20.81 -20.70 32.40
CA ASP A 205 -20.46 -19.53 31.58
C ASP A 205 -19.41 -18.51 32.11
N ASN A 206 -18.80 -18.78 33.26
CA ASN A 206 -17.79 -17.94 33.91
C ASN A 206 -16.64 -18.80 34.46
N THR A 207 -16.29 -19.89 33.77
CA THR A 207 -15.16 -20.73 34.17
C THR A 207 -13.87 -19.93 34.02
N ASP A 208 -13.08 -19.79 35.09
CA ASP A 208 -11.82 -19.06 35.00
C ASP A 208 -10.93 -19.74 33.94
N LYS A 209 -10.51 -18.96 32.92
CA LYS A 209 -9.65 -19.38 31.78
C LYS A 209 -8.36 -20.09 32.21
N GLU A 210 -7.95 -19.89 33.46
CA GLU A 210 -6.94 -20.71 34.11
C GLU A 210 -7.55 -22.04 34.54
N LEU A 211 -7.46 -23.04 33.65
CA LEU A 211 -7.43 -24.44 34.03
C LEU A 211 -6.28 -24.59 35.04
N ASP A 212 -6.63 -24.41 36.32
CA ASP A 212 -5.79 -24.03 37.43
C ASP A 212 -4.51 -24.88 37.48
N THR A 213 -3.43 -24.44 36.81
CA THR A 213 -2.12 -25.05 36.97
C THR A 213 -1.69 -24.76 38.39
N ALA A 214 -2.14 -25.59 39.33
CA ALA A 214 -1.92 -25.39 40.74
C ALA A 214 -0.43 -25.11 40.96
N PRO A 215 -0.06 -23.95 41.53
CA PRO A 215 1.32 -23.52 41.67
C PRO A 215 1.98 -24.38 42.74
N GLY A 216 2.41 -25.58 42.35
CA GLY A 216 2.91 -26.56 43.33
C GLY A 216 3.04 -28.00 42.89
N GLY A 217 2.95 -28.34 41.60
CA GLY A 217 3.19 -29.70 41.12
C GLY A 217 2.20 -30.71 41.70
N LEU A 218 1.16 -30.98 40.93
CA LEU A 218 0.14 -31.98 41.20
C LEU A 218 0.79 -33.33 41.64
N LYS A 219 0.45 -33.81 42.83
CA LYS A 219 0.93 -35.08 43.42
C LYS A 219 0.37 -36.27 42.64
N PRO A 220 0.85 -37.52 42.86
CA PRO A 220 0.17 -38.70 42.33
C PRO A 220 -1.33 -38.64 42.72
N ASN A 221 -2.22 -38.74 41.73
CA ASN A 221 -3.69 -38.61 41.81
C ASN A 221 -4.26 -37.19 41.57
N HIS A 222 -3.60 -36.36 40.78
CA HIS A 222 -4.07 -35.03 40.40
C HIS A 222 -3.92 -34.88 38.87
N ALA A 223 -4.87 -34.25 38.17
CA ALA A 223 -4.79 -34.08 36.72
C ALA A 223 -4.98 -32.64 36.25
N ILE A 224 -4.01 -32.20 35.46
CA ILE A 224 -4.18 -31.39 34.25
C ILE A 224 -3.18 -31.96 33.24
N PHE A 225 -3.64 -32.34 32.04
CA PHE A 225 -2.77 -32.28 30.86
C PHE A 225 -3.60 -31.95 29.62
N THR A 226 -3.26 -30.81 29.02
CA THR A 226 -3.60 -30.41 27.67
C THR A 226 -2.90 -31.34 26.67
N GLY A 227 -3.70 -32.03 25.85
CA GLY A 227 -3.25 -32.69 24.63
C GLY A 227 -3.66 -31.87 23.40
N LYS A 228 -2.94 -32.04 22.28
CA LYS A 228 -3.02 -31.26 21.02
C LYS A 228 -4.38 -31.27 20.26
N SER A 229 -5.49 -31.64 20.90
CA SER A 229 -6.80 -31.64 20.26
C SER A 229 -8.01 -31.58 21.21
N GLY A 230 -7.84 -31.20 22.49
CA GLY A 230 -8.99 -31.08 23.41
C GLY A 230 -8.62 -31.20 24.89
N THR A 231 -9.29 -30.39 25.69
CA THR A 231 -9.21 -30.23 27.14
C THR A 231 -9.91 -31.40 27.85
N ALA A 232 -9.14 -32.33 28.42
CA ALA A 232 -9.66 -33.48 29.16
C ALA A 232 -9.23 -33.46 30.63
N PHE A 233 -10.17 -33.78 31.53
CA PHE A 233 -9.93 -34.06 32.94
C PHE A 233 -9.68 -35.58 33.13
N ASP A 234 -8.54 -35.94 33.72
CA ASP A 234 -8.24 -37.32 34.15
C ASP A 234 -8.56 -37.46 35.65
N VAL A 235 -9.42 -38.42 36.01
CA VAL A 235 -9.79 -38.66 37.41
C VAL A 235 -8.77 -39.62 38.03
N GLY A 236 -7.70 -39.06 38.58
CA GLY A 236 -6.62 -39.83 39.21
C GLY A 236 -7.08 -40.79 40.32
N LYS A 237 -6.30 -41.86 40.57
CA LYS A 237 -6.63 -43.00 41.46
C LYS A 237 -7.26 -42.60 42.80
N LEU A 238 -8.54 -42.91 42.98
CA LEU A 238 -9.20 -42.95 44.28
C LEU A 238 -9.04 -44.36 44.90
N GLY A 239 -7.80 -44.74 45.23
CA GLY A 239 -7.50 -45.98 45.95
C GLY A 239 -7.04 -47.17 45.09
N ASN A 240 -7.34 -48.40 45.53
CA ASN A 240 -6.83 -49.67 44.96
C ASN A 240 -7.56 -50.15 43.67
N GLY A 241 -8.42 -49.32 43.08
CA GLY A 241 -9.12 -49.59 41.82
C GLY A 241 -8.30 -49.15 40.60
N ASP A 242 -8.51 -49.81 39.46
CA ASP A 242 -7.99 -49.39 38.16
C ASP A 242 -9.04 -48.51 37.46
N ASP A 243 -8.97 -47.21 37.74
CA ASP A 243 -9.92 -46.21 37.27
C ASP A 243 -9.40 -45.46 36.03
N SER A 244 -8.33 -45.96 35.40
CA SER A 244 -7.74 -45.49 34.14
C SER A 244 -8.69 -45.53 32.92
N LYS A 245 -9.96 -45.84 33.17
CA LYS A 245 -11.04 -45.99 32.20
C LYS A 245 -11.95 -44.77 32.09
N PHE A 246 -11.81 -43.79 32.97
CA PHE A 246 -12.69 -42.62 32.98
C PHE A 246 -11.89 -41.36 32.64
N SER A 247 -12.19 -40.78 31.48
CA SER A 247 -11.72 -39.47 31.05
C SER A 247 -12.94 -38.66 30.64
N PHE A 248 -13.05 -37.42 31.11
CA PHE A 248 -14.15 -36.51 30.75
C PHE A 248 -13.55 -35.28 30.07
N THR A 249 -14.18 -34.80 29.00
CA THR A 249 -13.80 -33.57 28.30
C THR A 249 -14.49 -32.35 28.92
N LEU A 250 -14.02 -31.13 28.60
CA LEU A 250 -14.78 -29.91 28.92
C LEU A 250 -16.18 -29.96 28.29
N GLU A 251 -16.29 -30.45 27.05
CA GLU A 251 -17.56 -30.67 26.34
C GLU A 251 -18.51 -31.60 27.14
N ASP A 252 -18.03 -32.76 27.60
CA ASP A 252 -18.84 -33.68 28.42
C ASP A 252 -19.39 -32.95 29.66
N THR A 253 -18.60 -32.05 30.23
CA THR A 253 -18.92 -31.36 31.48
C THR A 253 -19.63 -30.04 31.29
N ALA A 254 -19.99 -29.66 30.06
CA ALA A 254 -20.47 -28.32 29.76
C ALA A 254 -19.56 -27.25 30.41
N GLY A 255 -18.25 -27.36 30.16
CA GLY A 255 -17.27 -26.34 30.51
C GLY A 255 -16.81 -26.29 31.97
N CYS A 256 -17.64 -26.79 32.87
CA CYS A 256 -17.43 -26.66 34.29
C CYS A 256 -16.14 -27.32 34.82
N THR A 257 -15.40 -26.58 35.65
CA THR A 257 -14.38 -27.17 36.51
C THR A 257 -15.02 -28.11 37.56
N CYS A 258 -14.23 -29.07 38.04
CA CYS A 258 -14.64 -29.92 39.17
C CYS A 258 -15.10 -29.12 40.39
N LYS A 259 -14.51 -27.95 40.66
CA LYS A 259 -14.93 -27.09 41.76
C LYS A 259 -16.36 -26.58 41.54
N GLN A 260 -16.65 -26.01 40.37
CA GLN A 260 -17.98 -25.52 40.01
C GLN A 260 -19.03 -26.63 40.05
N ILE A 261 -18.74 -27.81 39.47
CA ILE A 261 -19.63 -28.97 39.50
C ILE A 261 -20.01 -29.33 40.94
N ARG A 262 -19.02 -29.37 41.84
CA ARG A 262 -19.27 -29.71 43.25
C ARG A 262 -20.09 -28.65 43.97
N ASP A 263 -19.79 -27.38 43.71
CA ASP A 263 -20.50 -26.25 44.32
C ASP A 263 -21.97 -26.27 43.89
N GLU A 264 -22.24 -26.47 42.60
CA GLU A 264 -23.59 -26.55 42.00
C GLU A 264 -24.37 -27.80 42.47
N LEU A 265 -23.71 -28.94 42.63
CA LEU A 265 -24.33 -30.14 43.20
C LEU A 265 -24.52 -30.07 44.73
N GLY A 266 -24.07 -28.99 45.38
CA GLY A 266 -24.10 -28.85 46.84
C GLY A 266 -23.20 -29.85 47.58
N ILE A 267 -22.21 -30.43 46.89
CA ILE A 267 -21.27 -31.43 47.43
C ILE A 267 -20.06 -30.67 48.02
N ASN A 268 -20.33 -29.94 49.08
CA ASN A 268 -19.33 -29.17 49.83
C ASN A 268 -18.60 -30.07 50.84
N GLY A 269 -17.47 -30.67 50.43
CA GLY A 269 -16.72 -31.62 51.24
C GLY A 269 -15.27 -31.21 51.52
N LYS A 270 -14.89 -31.11 52.80
CA LYS A 270 -13.47 -31.02 53.23
C LYS A 270 -12.77 -32.32 52.86
N GLY A 271 -11.82 -32.28 51.93
CA GLY A 271 -11.03 -33.42 51.48
C GLY A 271 -10.99 -33.60 49.96
N LEU A 272 -12.07 -33.25 49.24
CA LEU A 272 -12.14 -33.37 47.78
C LEU A 272 -11.43 -32.23 47.03
N ASP A 273 -11.27 -31.09 47.69
CA ASP A 273 -10.38 -30.00 47.31
C ASP A 273 -8.93 -30.48 47.06
N LYS A 274 -8.53 -31.60 47.67
CA LYS A 274 -7.19 -32.16 47.57
C LYS A 274 -7.05 -33.32 46.58
N PHE A 275 -8.15 -33.92 46.11
CA PHE A 275 -8.13 -35.17 45.34
C PHE A 275 -8.94 -35.11 44.02
N GLY A 276 -9.53 -33.96 43.69
CA GLY A 276 -10.33 -33.80 42.47
C GLY A 276 -11.75 -34.38 42.60
N CYS A 277 -12.43 -34.52 41.46
CA CYS A 277 -13.81 -35.00 41.40
C CYS A 277 -13.87 -36.51 41.18
N PRO A 278 -14.60 -37.27 42.00
CA PRO A 278 -14.83 -38.69 41.75
C PRO A 278 -15.59 -38.94 40.44
N PRO A 279 -15.32 -40.06 39.73
CA PRO A 279 -16.02 -40.41 38.49
C PRO A 279 -17.55 -40.38 38.61
N GLY A 280 -18.09 -40.79 39.77
CA GLY A 280 -19.53 -40.78 40.03
C GLY A 280 -20.14 -39.38 40.11
N VAL A 281 -19.37 -38.38 40.56
CA VAL A 281 -19.81 -36.97 40.59
C VAL A 281 -19.88 -36.42 39.16
N MET A 282 -18.83 -36.68 38.38
CA MET A 282 -18.76 -36.28 36.97
C MET A 282 -19.90 -36.90 36.16
N GLN A 283 -20.11 -38.22 36.28
CA GLN A 283 -21.20 -38.89 35.56
C GLN A 283 -22.58 -38.38 35.97
N HIS A 284 -22.77 -38.01 37.24
CA HIS A 284 -24.03 -37.42 37.69
C HIS A 284 -24.26 -36.06 37.06
N TRP A 285 -23.23 -35.22 36.99
CA TRP A 285 -23.27 -33.93 36.31
C TRP A 285 -23.63 -34.06 34.82
N ILE A 286 -22.92 -34.90 34.09
CA ILE A 286 -23.15 -35.17 32.65
C ILE A 286 -24.61 -35.57 32.41
N ASN A 287 -25.17 -36.41 33.29
CA ASN A 287 -26.57 -36.83 33.22
C ASN A 287 -27.58 -35.74 33.59
N LEU A 288 -27.15 -34.62 34.18
CA LEU A 288 -27.98 -33.45 34.44
C LEU A 288 -27.96 -32.48 33.27
N VAL A 289 -26.81 -32.24 32.64
CA VAL A 289 -26.70 -31.35 31.48
C VAL A 289 -27.29 -31.95 30.20
N ASN A 290 -27.25 -33.28 30.02
CA ASN A 290 -27.77 -33.95 28.83
C ASN A 290 -29.27 -34.34 28.89
N LYS A 291 -30.11 -33.65 29.65
CA LYS A 291 -31.54 -33.97 29.83
C LYS A 291 -32.46 -32.80 29.50
#